data_AF-A0AA50XC74-F1
#
_entry.id   AF-A0AA50XC74-F1
#
_cell.length_a   1.000
_cell.length_b   1.000
_cell.length_c   1.000
_cell.angle_alpha   90.00
_cell.angle_beta   90.00
_cell.angle_gamma   90.00
#
_symmetry.space_group_name_H-M   'P 1'
#
loop_
_entity.id
_entity.type
_entity.pdbx_description
1 polymer ?
#
loop_
_entity_poly.entity_id
_entity_poly.type
_entity_poly.pdbx_seq_one_letter_code
_entity_poly.pdbx_strand_id
1 'polypeptide(L)'
;YDGPPGMEPGGTLDTNWHEVTESFDDMKLKEELLRGIYAYGFEKPSAIQQRAIMPCIQGRDVIAQAQSGTGKTATFSISILQQIDTTLRECQALILAPTRELAQQIQ
;
A
#
# COMPACT_ATOMS: atom_id res chain seq x y z
N TYR A 1 -7.88 -7.41 25.59
CA TYR A 1 -6.87 -7.25 24.53
C TYR A 1 -7.15 -5.90 23.93
N ASP A 2 -6.33 -4.91 24.23
CA ASP A 2 -6.62 -3.49 23.95
C ASP A 2 -6.09 -3.06 22.57
N GLY A 3 -5.77 -4.03 21.70
CA GLY A 3 -5.23 -3.78 20.38
C GLY A 3 -3.69 -3.65 20.34
N PRO A 4 -3.10 -3.51 19.13
CA PRO A 4 -1.71 -3.15 18.96
C PRO A 4 -1.40 -1.73 19.50
N PRO A 5 -0.12 -1.41 19.78
CA PRO A 5 0.29 -0.07 20.21
C PRO A 5 -0.22 1.04 19.28
N GLY A 6 -0.84 2.08 19.83
CA GLY A 6 -1.43 3.20 19.06
C GLY A 6 -2.92 3.05 18.73
N MET A 7 -3.59 2.00 19.23
CA MET A 7 -5.04 1.82 19.08
C MET A 7 -5.80 2.48 20.24
N GLU A 8 -6.68 3.43 19.93
CA GLU A 8 -7.59 4.03 20.91
C GLU A 8 -8.66 3.01 21.37
N PRO A 9 -9.30 3.22 22.53
CA PRO A 9 -10.35 2.33 23.06
C PRO A 9 -11.54 2.10 22.11
N GLY A 10 -11.75 2.98 21.12
CA GLY A 10 -12.76 2.85 20.05
C GLY A 10 -12.31 2.04 18.82
N GLY A 11 -11.07 1.54 18.82
CA GLY A 11 -10.48 0.80 17.71
C GLY A 11 -10.01 1.66 16.54
N THR A 12 -9.85 2.97 16.76
CA THR A 12 -9.22 3.90 15.82
C THR A 12 -7.72 3.96 16.09
N LEU A 13 -6.90 3.85 15.05
CA LEU A 13 -5.46 4.00 15.15
C LEU A 13 -5.06 5.47 15.02
N ASP A 14 -4.23 5.94 15.96
CA ASP A 14 -3.54 7.21 15.81
C ASP A 14 -2.31 7.03 14.91
N THR A 15 -2.23 7.84 13.86
CA THR A 15 -1.09 7.76 12.94
C THR A 15 0.16 8.36 13.59
N ASN A 16 1.27 7.63 13.54
CA ASN A 16 2.61 8.13 13.85
C ASN A 16 3.38 8.55 12.58
N TRP A 17 2.71 8.52 11.42
CA TRP A 17 3.23 8.96 10.12
C TRP A 17 2.40 10.12 9.60
N HIS A 18 3.01 11.29 9.46
CA HIS A 18 2.33 12.53 9.07
C HIS A 18 2.72 13.04 7.68
N GLU A 19 3.69 12.41 7.02
CA GLU A 19 4.07 12.77 5.66
C GLU A 19 2.99 12.31 4.67
N VAL A 20 2.71 13.17 3.69
CA VAL A 20 1.69 12.97 2.66
C VAL A 20 2.34 13.27 1.30
N THR A 21 2.16 12.38 0.34
CA THR A 21 2.65 12.56 -1.03
C THR A 21 1.45 12.66 -1.98
N GLU A 22 1.22 13.84 -2.54
CA GLU A 22 -0.01 14.15 -3.30
C GLU A 22 0.00 13.69 -4.76
N SER A 23 1.17 13.36 -5.32
CA SER A 23 1.31 12.77 -6.67
C SER A 23 2.10 11.47 -6.66
N PHE A 24 1.78 10.54 -7.56
CA PHE A 24 2.61 9.36 -7.80
C PHE A 24 4.00 9.72 -8.34
N ASP A 25 4.13 10.83 -9.07
CA ASP A 25 5.40 11.33 -9.59
C ASP A 25 6.40 11.66 -8.46
N ASP A 26 5.89 12.14 -7.32
CA ASP A 26 6.69 12.54 -6.17
C ASP A 26 7.17 11.34 -5.32
N MET A 27 6.63 10.15 -5.57
CA MET A 27 6.95 8.93 -4.83
C MET A 27 8.24 8.23 -5.31
N LYS A 28 8.90 8.76 -6.36
CA LYS A 28 10.14 8.20 -6.95
C LYS A 28 10.00 6.71 -7.34
N LEU A 29 8.86 6.37 -7.93
CA LEU A 29 8.57 5.02 -8.40
C LEU A 29 9.41 4.67 -9.63
N LYS A 30 9.64 3.37 -9.87
CA LYS A 30 10.22 2.87 -11.12
C LYS A 30 9.37 3.36 -12.31
N GLU A 31 10.00 3.81 -13.39
CA GLU A 31 9.27 4.39 -14.52
C GLU A 31 8.19 3.46 -15.10
N GLU A 32 8.50 2.17 -15.23
CA GLU A 32 7.56 1.17 -15.75
C GLU A 32 6.35 0.98 -14.83
N LEU A 33 6.57 1.02 -13.52
CA LEU A 33 5.50 0.95 -12.52
C LEU A 33 4.62 2.21 -12.59
N LEU A 34 5.23 3.39 -12.66
CA LEU A 34 4.52 4.66 -12.76
C LEU A 34 3.64 4.71 -14.02
N ARG A 35 4.16 4.27 -15.17
CA ARG A 35 3.38 4.12 -16.41
C ARG A 35 2.21 3.14 -16.24
N GLY A 36 2.43 2.02 -15.56
CA GLY A 36 1.39 1.04 -15.26
C GLY A 36 0.26 1.61 -14.40
N ILE A 37 0.59 2.42 -13.39
CA ILE A 37 -0.39 3.08 -12.51
C ILE A 37 -1.32 3.99 -13.33
N TYR A 38 -0.77 4.85 -14.19
CA TYR A 38 -1.56 5.73 -15.04
C TYR A 38 -2.35 4.96 -16.10
N ALA A 39 -1.76 3.93 -16.71
CA ALA A 39 -2.44 3.09 -17.70
C ALA A 39 -3.62 2.30 -17.10
N TYR A 40 -3.55 1.95 -15.82
CA TYR A 40 -4.66 1.35 -15.08
C TYR A 40 -5.81 2.35 -14.81
N GLY A 41 -5.56 3.66 -14.96
CA GLY A 41 -6.55 4.71 -14.78
C GLY A 41 -6.48 5.46 -13.45
N PHE A 42 -5.42 5.27 -12.65
CA PHE A 42 -5.19 6.13 -11.49
C PHE A 42 -4.63 7.48 -11.96
N GLU A 43 -5.23 8.58 -11.50
CA GLU A 43 -4.73 9.93 -11.78
C GLU A 43 -4.00 10.54 -10.57
N LYS A 44 -4.63 10.43 -9.39
CA LYS A 44 -4.08 10.92 -8.12
C LYS A 44 -4.19 9.85 -7.05
N PRO A 45 -3.22 9.76 -6.13
CA PRO A 45 -3.29 8.84 -5.01
C PRO A 45 -4.47 9.18 -4.09
N SER A 46 -5.19 8.15 -3.64
CA SER A 46 -6.22 8.27 -2.61
C SER A 46 -5.61 8.60 -1.24
N ALA A 47 -6.42 9.03 -0.26
CA ALA A 47 -5.93 9.44 1.05
C ALA A 47 -5.06 8.38 1.78
N ILE A 48 -5.35 7.09 1.57
CA ILE A 48 -4.53 6.00 2.13
C ILE A 48 -3.26 5.78 1.31
N GLN A 49 -3.33 5.88 -0.02
CA GLN A 49 -2.16 5.75 -0.91
C GLN A 49 -1.13 6.86 -0.64
N GLN A 50 -1.59 8.11 -0.46
CA GLN A 50 -0.75 9.27 -0.15
C GLN A 50 0.07 9.10 1.13
N ARG A 51 -0.41 8.31 2.10
CA ARG A 51 0.21 8.14 3.43
C ARG A 51 0.96 6.82 3.57
N ALA A 52 0.48 5.75 2.94
CA ALA A 52 0.97 4.40 3.19
C ALA A 52 1.98 3.90 2.15
N ILE A 53 1.99 4.43 0.92
CA ILE A 53 2.92 3.94 -0.12
C ILE A 53 4.39 4.21 0.28
N MET A 54 4.70 5.45 0.67
CA MET A 54 6.07 5.85 1.02
C MET A 54 6.68 5.06 2.19
N PRO A 55 6.02 4.93 3.37
CA PRO A 55 6.61 4.15 4.45
C PRO A 55 6.76 2.66 4.10
N CYS A 56 5.86 2.08 3.30
CA CYS A 56 6.00 0.71 2.80
C CYS A 56 7.22 0.54 1.88
N ILE A 57 7.45 1.46 0.95
CA ILE A 57 8.61 1.43 0.04
C ILE A 57 9.93 1.68 0.81
N GLN A 58 9.87 2.40 1.93
CA GLN A 58 11.01 2.59 2.84
C GLN A 58 11.30 1.34 3.71
N GLY A 59 10.55 0.24 3.54
CA GLY A 59 10.77 -1.01 4.28
C GLY A 59 10.30 -0.94 5.74
N ARG A 60 9.39 -0.02 6.08
CA ARG A 60 8.81 0.06 7.43
C ARG A 60 7.65 -0.91 7.57
N ASP A 61 7.46 -1.42 8.78
CA ASP A 61 6.23 -2.11 9.15
C ASP A 61 5.09 -1.09 9.28
N VAL A 62 4.00 -1.30 8.54
CA VAL A 62 2.89 -0.36 8.45
C VAL A 62 1.58 -1.03 8.87
N ILE A 63 0.89 -0.41 9.82
CA ILE A 63 -0.50 -0.73 10.13
C ILE A 63 -1.39 0.34 9.49
N ALA A 64 -2.20 -0.07 8.52
CA ALA A 64 -3.06 0.81 7.73
C ALA A 64 -4.54 0.49 7.97
N GLN A 65 -5.26 1.38 8.64
CA GLN A 65 -6.72 1.27 8.81
C GLN A 65 -7.44 2.18 7.81
N ALA A 66 -8.23 1.58 6.92
CA ALA A 66 -9.08 2.31 5.99
C ALA A 66 -10.32 1.50 5.60
N GLN A 67 -11.39 2.19 5.18
CA GLN A 67 -12.64 1.57 4.73
C GLN A 67 -12.47 0.79 3.41
N SER A 68 -13.42 -0.08 3.08
CA SER A 68 -13.41 -0.75 1.76
C SER A 68 -13.52 0.27 0.62
N GLY A 69 -12.96 -0.05 -0.54
CA GLY A 69 -12.98 0.84 -1.72
C GLY A 69 -12.04 2.05 -1.66
N THR A 70 -11.24 2.23 -0.61
CA THR A 70 -10.33 3.39 -0.48
C THR A 70 -8.99 3.24 -1.22
N GLY A 71 -8.76 2.13 -1.92
CA GLY A 71 -7.51 1.89 -2.67
C GLY A 71 -6.41 1.15 -1.89
N LYS A 72 -6.76 0.44 -0.80
CA LYS A 72 -5.81 -0.40 -0.03
C LYS A 72 -5.09 -1.43 -0.89
N THR A 73 -5.81 -2.10 -1.81
CA THR A 73 -5.23 -3.10 -2.72
C THR A 73 -4.10 -2.51 -3.55
N ALA A 74 -4.38 -1.42 -4.27
CA ALA A 74 -3.37 -0.71 -5.04
C ALA A 74 -2.22 -0.19 -4.16
N THR A 75 -2.48 0.21 -2.91
CA THR A 75 -1.45 0.69 -1.98
C THR A 75 -0.37 -0.38 -1.76
N PHE A 76 -0.74 -1.60 -1.37
CA PHE A 76 0.27 -2.66 -1.16
C PHE A 76 0.81 -3.19 -2.49
N SER A 77 0.01 -3.27 -3.56
CA SER A 77 0.48 -3.77 -4.86
C SER A 77 1.57 -2.87 -5.44
N ILE A 78 1.36 -1.54 -5.41
CA ILE A 78 2.38 -0.56 -5.85
C ILE A 78 3.63 -0.68 -4.98
N SER A 79 3.46 -0.73 -3.65
CA SER A 79 4.58 -0.81 -2.70
C SER A 79 5.43 -2.08 -2.88
N ILE A 80 4.78 -3.22 -3.17
CA ILE A 80 5.45 -4.49 -3.45
C ILE A 80 6.17 -4.41 -4.80
N LEU A 81 5.48 -4.04 -5.89
CA LEU A 81 6.08 -3.96 -7.22
C LEU A 81 7.28 -3.01 -7.28
N GLN A 82 7.25 -1.93 -6.50
CA GLN A 82 8.39 -1.03 -6.36
C GLN A 82 9.63 -1.74 -5.78
N GLN A 83 9.44 -2.70 -4.88
CA GLN A 83 10.52 -3.41 -4.19
C GLN A 83 10.97 -4.70 -4.88
N ILE A 84 10.15 -5.28 -5.76
CA ILE A 84 10.50 -6.51 -6.51
C ILE A 84 11.77 -6.32 -7.35
N ASP A 85 12.70 -7.28 -7.23
CA ASP A 85 13.82 -7.47 -8.15
C ASP A 85 13.39 -8.39 -9.31
N THR A 86 13.29 -7.84 -10.52
CA THR A 86 12.84 -8.57 -11.71
C THR A 86 13.90 -9.54 -12.26
N THR A 87 15.13 -9.49 -11.76
CA THR A 87 16.21 -10.41 -12.16
C THR A 87 16.14 -11.75 -11.40
N LEU A 88 15.49 -11.76 -10.23
CA LEU A 88 15.33 -12.93 -9.37
C LEU A 88 14.00 -13.65 -9.66
N ARG A 89 14.08 -14.95 -9.96
CA ARG A 89 12.91 -15.80 -10.26
C ARG A 89 12.48 -16.64 -9.06
N GLU A 90 12.26 -15.97 -7.94
CA GLU A 90 11.82 -16.58 -6.69
C GLU A 90 10.67 -15.77 -6.06
N CYS A 91 10.03 -16.34 -5.04
CA CYS A 91 8.96 -15.65 -4.31
C CYS A 91 9.56 -14.55 -3.42
N GLN A 92 9.21 -13.29 -3.68
CA GLN A 92 9.75 -12.12 -2.99
C GLN A 92 8.71 -11.39 -2.12
N ALA A 93 7.42 -11.69 -2.29
CA ALA A 93 6.33 -11.10 -1.51
C ALA A 93 5.18 -12.09 -1.34
N LEU A 94 4.56 -12.08 -0.16
CA LEU A 94 3.39 -12.90 0.16
C LEU A 94 2.26 -11.99 0.66
N ILE A 95 1.10 -12.09 0.02
CA ILE A 95 -0.11 -11.37 0.43
C ILE A 95 -1.09 -12.40 0.99
N LEU A 96 -1.58 -12.17 2.20
CA LEU A 96 -2.58 -13.02 2.83
C LEU A 96 -3.95 -12.33 2.75
N ALA A 97 -4.96 -13.08 2.29
CA ALA A 97 -6.35 -12.65 2.25
C ALA A 97 -7.21 -13.63 3.05
N PRO A 98 -8.30 -13.16 3.69
CA PRO A 98 -9.10 -14.01 4.58
C PRO A 98 -9.99 -15.00 3.83
N THR A 99 -10.26 -14.76 2.54
CA THR A 99 -11.04 -15.68 1.68
C THR A 99 -10.41 -15.81 0.30
N ARG A 100 -10.78 -16.87 -0.42
CA ARG A 100 -10.29 -17.14 -1.77
C ARG A 100 -10.76 -16.09 -2.77
N GLU A 101 -11.98 -15.61 -2.63
CA GLU A 101 -12.60 -14.61 -3.51
C GLU A 101 -11.86 -13.27 -3.38
N LEU A 102 -11.48 -12.89 -2.17
CA LEU A 102 -10.68 -11.68 -1.94
C LEU A 102 -9.24 -11.85 -2.46
N ALA A 103 -8.66 -13.05 -2.35
CA ALA A 103 -7.36 -13.32 -2.98
C ALA A 103 -7.43 -13.17 -4.51
N GLN A 104 -8.52 -13.61 -5.14
CA GLN A 104 -8.74 -13.45 -6.58
C GLN A 104 -8.97 -12.00 -7.01
N GLN A 105 -9.55 -11.15 -6.17
CA GLN A 105 -9.71 -9.71 -6.47
C GLN A 105 -8.38 -8.93 -6.42
N ILE A 106 -7.36 -9.48 -5.78
CA ILE A 106 -6.03 -8.88 -5.71
C ILE A 106 -5.22 -9.17 -6.99
N GLN A 107 -5.57 -10.26 -7.69
CA GLN A 107 -4.94 -10.69 -8.94
C GLN A 107 -5.26 -9.74 -10.09
#